data_AF-A0A965QYT7-F1
#
_entry.id   AF-A0A965QYT7-F1
#
_cell.length_a   1.000
_cell.length_b   1.000
_cell.length_c   1.000
_cell.angle_alpha   90.00
_cell.angle_beta   90.00
_cell.angle_gamma   90.00
#
_symmetry.space_group_name_H-M   'P 1'
#
loop_
_entity.id
_entity.type
_entity.pdbx_description
1 polymer ?
#
loop_
_entity_poly.entity_id
_entity_poly.type
_entity_poly.pdbx_seq_one_letter_code
_entity_poly.pdbx_strand_id
1 'polypeptide(L)'
;RKNDEERSGPGIGYYLTTIVLDIVLGFAAAMVVAWFSRQREFRADAGAAQLMGNRQPMINALARLGGMTPGELPKSVAAFGIAGGIGQLFSTHPPIEERIAALRQAS
;
A
#
# COMPACT_ATOMS: atom_id res chain seq x y z
N ARG A 1 -33.36 37.52 34.75
CA ARG A 1 -33.41 36.05 34.52
C ARG A 1 -32.51 35.78 33.33
N LYS A 2 -31.28 35.32 33.56
CA LYS A 2 -30.26 35.14 32.51
C LYS A 2 -29.65 33.75 32.73
N ASN A 3 -30.41 32.76 32.27
CA ASN A 3 -30.16 31.32 32.37
C ASN A 3 -30.61 30.73 31.03
N ASP A 4 -29.90 29.93 30.25
CA ASP A 4 -28.55 29.39 30.31
C ASP A 4 -28.16 29.19 28.84
N GLU A 5 -27.15 29.92 28.36
CA GLU A 5 -26.56 29.70 27.04
C GLU A 5 -25.35 28.78 27.20
N GLU A 6 -25.57 27.50 27.50
CA GLU A 6 -24.49 26.52 27.39
C GLU A 6 -24.91 25.39 26.48
N ARG A 7 -24.75 25.68 25.18
CA ARG A 7 -24.68 24.66 24.14
C ARG A 7 -23.43 23.83 24.42
N SER A 8 -23.57 22.83 25.29
CA SER A 8 -22.52 21.88 25.65
C SER A 8 -22.09 21.14 24.38
N GLY A 9 -21.00 21.61 23.77
CA GLY A 9 -20.35 20.91 22.67
C GLY A 9 -19.83 19.55 23.15
N PRO A 10 -19.43 18.65 22.24
CA PRO A 10 -18.87 17.36 22.63
C PRO A 10 -17.73 17.57 23.64
N GLY A 11 -17.83 16.94 24.81
CA GLY A 11 -16.82 17.07 25.86
C GLY A 11 -15.46 16.52 25.43
N ILE A 12 -14.39 16.87 26.13
CA ILE A 12 -13.02 16.43 25.81
C ILE A 12 -12.88 14.91 25.68
N GLY A 13 -13.66 14.14 26.46
CA GLY A 13 -13.69 12.67 26.37
C GLY A 13 -14.19 12.14 25.03
N TYR A 14 -15.14 12.85 24.39
CA TYR A 14 -15.59 12.52 23.03
C TYR A 14 -14.44 12.69 22.04
N TYR A 15 -13.77 13.86 22.05
CA TYR A 15 -12.66 14.14 21.13
C TYR A 15 -11.48 13.18 21.30
N LEU A 16 -11.10 12.85 22.53
CA LEU A 16 -10.04 11.88 22.79
C LEU A 16 -10.41 10.50 22.24
N THR A 17 -11.65 10.06 22.47
CA THR A 17 -12.13 8.76 22.00
C THR A 17 -12.17 8.73 20.47
N THR A 18 -12.67 9.77 19.81
CA THR A 18 -12.71 9.83 18.34
C THR A 18 -11.31 9.84 17.75
N ILE A 19 -10.37 10.61 18.29
CA ILE A 19 -8.99 10.66 17.79
C ILE A 19 -8.34 9.27 17.88
N VAL A 20 -8.50 8.58 19.01
CA VAL A 20 -7.93 7.24 19.20
C VAL A 20 -8.56 6.24 18.22
N LEU A 21 -9.89 6.26 18.08
CA LEU A 21 -10.59 5.37 17.15
C LEU A 21 -10.21 5.66 15.69
N ASP A 22 -10.10 6.92 15.28
CA ASP A 22 -9.71 7.31 13.93
C ASP A 22 -8.30 6.80 13.59
N ILE A 23 -7.35 6.91 14.52
CA ILE A 23 -5.98 6.39 14.32
C ILE A 23 -6.00 4.86 14.18
N VAL A 24 -6.67 4.16 15.09
CA VAL A 24 -6.71 2.69 15.10
C VAL A 24 -7.42 2.15 13.87
N LEU A 25 -8.61 2.67 13.57
CA LEU A 25 -9.39 2.25 12.40
C LEU A 25 -8.70 2.66 11.10
N GLY A 26 -8.07 3.84 11.05
CA GLY A 26 -7.28 4.28 9.91
C GLY A 26 -6.11 3.36 9.61
N PHE A 27 -5.38 2.93 10.65
CA PHE A 27 -4.29 1.95 10.51
C PHE A 27 -4.81 0.58 10.04
N ALA A 28 -5.90 0.08 10.64
CA ALA A 28 -6.51 -1.18 10.23
C ALA A 28 -6.99 -1.13 8.77
N ALA A 29 -7.63 -0.03 8.37
CA ALA A 29 -8.04 0.19 6.98
C ALA A 29 -6.83 0.22 6.04
N ALA A 30 -5.73 0.90 6.40
CA ALA A 30 -4.51 0.93 5.61
C ALA A 30 -3.91 -0.48 5.43
N MET A 31 -3.92 -1.33 6.45
CA MET A 31 -3.48 -2.72 6.34
C MET A 31 -4.32 -3.52 5.35
N VAL A 32 -5.65 -3.39 5.40
CA VAL A 32 -6.57 -4.08 4.48
C VAL A 32 -6.36 -3.61 3.05
N VAL A 33 -6.25 -2.30 2.82
CA VAL A 33 -5.98 -1.74 1.49
C VAL A 33 -4.63 -2.24 0.94
N ALA A 34 -3.58 -2.24 1.77
CA ALA A 34 -2.27 -2.73 1.36
C ALA A 34 -2.30 -4.23 1.00
N TRP A 35 -3.04 -5.04 1.77
CA TRP A 35 -3.24 -6.46 1.46
C TRP A 35 -4.01 -6.65 0.14
N PHE A 36 -5.10 -5.92 -0.06
CA PHE A 36 -5.88 -6.00 -1.31
C PHE A 36 -5.06 -5.54 -2.52
N SER A 37 -4.23 -4.51 -2.35
CA SER A 37 -3.30 -4.04 -3.40
C SER A 37 -2.38 -5.18 -3.85
N ARG A 38 -1.72 -5.87 -2.90
CA ARG A 38 -0.86 -7.02 -3.20
C ARG A 38 -1.62 -8.15 -3.90
N GLN A 39 -2.81 -8.51 -3.40
CA GLN A 39 -3.63 -9.58 -3.99
C GLN A 39 -4.01 -9.29 -5.43
N ARG A 40 -4.35 -8.03 -5.75
CA ARG A 40 -4.71 -7.61 -7.11
C ARG A 40 -3.54 -7.75 -8.06
N GLU A 41 -2.34 -7.38 -7.65
CA GLU A 41 -1.12 -7.48 -8.47
C GLU A 41 -0.77 -8.93 -8.81
N PHE A 42 -0.79 -9.85 -7.82
CA PHE A 42 -0.57 -11.27 -8.09
C PHE A 42 -1.64 -11.86 -9.03
N ARG A 43 -2.90 -11.44 -8.88
CA ARG A 43 -3.98 -11.84 -9.78
C ARG A 43 -3.77 -11.31 -11.20
N ALA A 44 -3.24 -10.10 -11.35
CA ALA A 44 -2.92 -9.53 -12.66
C ALA A 44 -1.78 -10.30 -13.33
N ASP A 45 -0.73 -10.67 -12.60
CA ASP A 45 0.38 -11.47 -13.11
C ASP A 45 -0.08 -12.86 -13.57
N ALA A 46 -0.90 -13.52 -12.76
CA ALA A 46 -1.48 -14.82 -13.10
C ALA A 46 -2.41 -14.71 -14.33
N GLY A 47 -3.24 -13.68 -14.39
CA GLY A 47 -4.12 -13.42 -15.53
C GLY A 47 -3.33 -13.18 -16.82
N ALA A 48 -2.26 -12.38 -16.76
CA ALA A 48 -1.37 -12.15 -17.91
C ALA A 48 -0.73 -13.45 -18.40
N ALA A 49 -0.25 -14.29 -17.49
CA ALA A 49 0.33 -15.58 -17.84
C ALA A 49 -0.69 -16.56 -18.44
N GLN A 50 -1.93 -16.56 -17.93
CA GLN A 50 -3.03 -17.37 -18.49
C GLN A 50 -3.38 -16.92 -19.91
N LEU A 51 -3.50 -15.61 -20.14
CA LEU A 51 -3.78 -15.05 -21.46
C LEU A 51 -2.67 -15.36 -22.49
N MET A 52 -1.41 -15.40 -22.04
CA MET A 52 -0.26 -15.77 -22.87
C MET A 52 -0.10 -17.29 -23.05
N GLY A 53 -0.84 -18.11 -22.30
CA GLY A 53 -0.67 -19.56 -22.25
C GLY A 53 0.69 -20.03 -21.68
N ASN A 54 1.53 -19.11 -21.22
CA ASN A 54 2.85 -19.38 -20.65
C ASN A 54 3.23 -18.27 -19.66
N ARG A 55 3.86 -18.67 -18.55
CA ARG A 55 4.35 -17.78 -17.48
C ARG A 55 5.73 -17.20 -17.78
N GLN A 56 6.53 -17.86 -18.62
CA GLN A 56 7.92 -17.48 -18.90
C GLN A 56 8.07 -16.05 -19.44
N PRO A 57 7.21 -15.54 -20.36
CA PRO A 57 7.31 -14.16 -20.81
C PRO A 57 7.13 -13.15 -19.67
N MET A 58 6.21 -13.41 -18.75
CA MET A 58 5.95 -12.55 -17.61
C MET A 58 7.11 -12.57 -16.61
N ILE A 59 7.66 -13.75 -16.32
CA ILE A 59 8.85 -13.90 -15.46
C ILE A 59 10.05 -13.12 -16.04
N ASN A 60 10.28 -13.24 -17.34
CA ASN A 60 11.38 -12.53 -18.02
C ASN A 60 11.16 -11.01 -18.01
N ALA A 61 9.91 -10.56 -18.18
CA ALA A 61 9.57 -9.14 -18.10
C ALA A 61 9.83 -8.57 -16.70
N LEU A 62 9.39 -9.27 -15.65
CA LEU A 62 9.64 -8.89 -14.27
C LEU A 62 11.14 -8.88 -13.92
N ALA A 63 11.89 -9.88 -14.37
CA ALA A 63 13.35 -9.92 -14.16
C ALA A 63 14.07 -8.74 -14.82
N ARG A 64 13.62 -8.33 -16.02
CA ARG A 64 14.14 -7.13 -16.69
C ARG A 64 13.77 -5.86 -15.95
N LEU A 65 12.56 -5.77 -15.40
CA LEU A 65 12.09 -4.63 -14.62
C LEU A 65 12.87 -4.48 -13.31
N GLY A 66 13.14 -5.59 -12.60
CA GLY A 66 13.93 -5.58 -11.36
C GLY A 66 15.39 -5.18 -11.57
N GLY A 67 15.91 -5.31 -12.79
CA GLY A 67 17.24 -4.83 -13.16
C GLY A 67 17.31 -3.35 -13.55
N MET A 68 16.18 -2.64 -13.66
CA MET A 68 16.20 -1.19 -13.94
C MET A 68 16.42 -0.41 -12.65
N THR A 69 17.44 0.45 -12.65
CA THR A 69 17.61 1.43 -11.57
C THR A 69 16.48 2.47 -11.68
N PRO A 70 15.65 2.67 -10.64
CA PRO A 70 14.66 3.74 -10.64
C PRO A 70 15.35 5.08 -10.85
N GLY A 71 14.78 5.95 -11.68
CA GLY A 71 15.31 7.30 -11.89
C GLY A 71 15.41 8.09 -10.58
N GLU A 72 16.40 8.99 -10.49
CA GLU A 72 16.55 9.84 -9.30
C GLU A 72 15.28 10.65 -9.05
N LEU A 73 14.75 10.52 -7.84
CA LEU A 73 13.61 11.31 -7.42
C LEU A 73 14.04 12.77 -7.23
N PRO A 74 13.18 13.74 -7.60
CA PRO A 74 13.43 15.14 -7.27
C PRO A 74 13.73 15.31 -5.78
N LYS A 75 14.71 16.14 -5.43
CA LYS A 75 15.14 16.35 -4.04
C LYS A 75 14.00 16.73 -3.09
N SER A 76 12.98 17.41 -3.60
CA SER A 76 11.75 17.75 -2.88
C SER A 76 10.92 16.53 -2.45
N VAL A 77 10.94 15.45 -3.23
CA VAL A 77 10.23 14.19 -2.95
C VAL A 77 11.08 13.24 -2.11
N ALA A 78 12.41 13.25 -2.32
CA ALA A 78 13.35 12.47 -1.52
C ALA A 78 13.31 12.82 -0.02
N ALA A 79 13.06 14.09 0.34
CA ALA A 79 12.96 14.54 1.74
C ALA A 79 11.80 13.88 2.53
N PHE A 80 10.79 13.33 1.85
CA PHE A 80 9.70 12.59 2.48
C PHE A 80 10.08 11.14 2.86
N GLY A 81 11.31 10.69 2.59
CA GLY A 81 11.80 9.36 2.99
C GLY A 81 11.13 8.19 2.24
N ILE A 82 10.43 8.48 1.14
CA ILE A 82 9.70 7.51 0.32
C ILE A 82 10.66 6.62 -0.48
N ALA A 83 11.86 7.12 -0.78
CA ALA A 83 12.88 6.40 -1.53
C ALA A 83 13.86 5.67 -0.59
N GLY A 84 13.89 4.34 -0.65
CA GLY A 84 15.03 3.54 -0.14
C GLY A 84 15.02 3.14 1.34
N GLY A 85 13.88 3.25 2.05
CA GLY A 85 13.76 2.84 3.46
C GLY A 85 12.37 2.27 3.81
N ILE A 86 11.74 2.77 4.90
CA ILE A 86 10.34 2.47 5.29
C ILE A 86 9.36 2.71 4.13
N GLY A 87 9.72 3.51 3.14
CA GLY A 87 9.00 3.63 1.85
C GLY A 87 8.74 2.31 1.13
N GLN A 88 9.56 1.26 1.32
CA GLN A 88 9.24 -0.09 0.84
C GLN A 88 7.99 -0.67 1.51
N LEU A 89 7.71 -0.35 2.77
CA LEU A 89 6.46 -0.71 3.46
C LEU A 89 5.26 0.07 2.91
N PHE A 90 5.50 1.25 2.35
CA PHE A 90 4.52 2.05 1.60
C PHE A 90 4.52 1.76 0.10
N SER A 91 5.30 0.78 -0.37
CA SER A 91 5.23 0.34 -1.76
C SER A 91 3.83 -0.20 -2.02
N THR A 92 3.13 0.40 -2.97
CA THR A 92 1.79 -0.03 -3.38
C THR A 92 1.81 -1.40 -4.06
N HIS A 93 2.99 -1.92 -4.40
CA HIS A 93 3.20 -3.20 -5.07
C HIS A 93 4.13 -4.12 -4.26
N PRO A 94 3.88 -5.44 -4.28
CA PRO A 94 4.81 -6.41 -3.70
C PRO A 94 6.14 -6.37 -4.46
N PRO A 95 7.26 -6.72 -3.80
CA PRO A 95 8.57 -6.76 -4.44
C PRO A 95 8.58 -7.72 -5.64
N ILE A 96 9.42 -7.43 -6.62
CA ILE A 96 9.46 -8.14 -7.91
C ILE A 96 9.80 -9.61 -7.72
N GLU A 97 10.65 -9.92 -6.76
CA GLU A 97 11.10 -11.26 -6.40
C GLU A 97 9.94 -12.13 -5.93
N GLU A 98 9.06 -11.59 -5.08
CA GLU A 98 7.85 -12.27 -4.62
C GLU A 98 6.89 -12.55 -5.78
N ARG A 99 6.74 -11.61 -6.71
CA ARG A 99 5.90 -11.79 -7.91
C ARG A 99 6.43 -12.89 -8.83
N ILE A 100 7.75 -12.93 -9.05
CA ILE A 100 8.40 -14.00 -9.83
C ILE A 100 8.22 -15.35 -9.11
N ALA A 101 8.39 -15.40 -7.79
CA ALA A 101 8.19 -16.62 -7.01
C ALA A 101 6.75 -17.14 -7.11
N ALA A 102 5.76 -16.26 -7.01
CA ALA A 102 4.35 -16.62 -7.17
C ALA A 102 4.04 -17.20 -8.55
N LEU A 103 4.59 -16.60 -9.62
CA LEU A 103 4.44 -17.14 -10.99
C LEU A 103 5.11 -18.50 -11.17
N ARG A 104 6.23 -18.77 -10.50
CA ARG A 104 6.90 -20.08 -10.56
C ARG A 104 6.13 -21.17 -9.82
N GLN A 105 5.42 -20.80 -8.75
CA GLN A 105 4.64 -21.74 -7.93
C GLN A 105 3.23 -21.98 -8.46
N ALA A 106 2.65 -21.02 -9.19
CA ALA A 106 1.38 -21.19 -9.86
C ALA A 106 1.50 -22.31 -10.91
N SER A 107 0.94 -23.48 -10.57
CA SER A 107 0.93 -24.70 -11.39
C SER A 107 0.05 -24.53 -12.62
#